data_AF-A0A2M7ZPP6-F1
#
_entry.id   AF-A0A2M7ZPP6-F1
#
_cell.length_a   1.000
_cell.length_b   1.000
_cell.length_c   1.000
_cell.angle_alpha   90.00
_cell.angle_beta   90.00
_cell.angle_gamma   90.00
#
_symmetry.space_group_name_H-M   'P 1'
#
loop_
_entity.id
_entity.type
_entity.pdbx_description
1 polymer ?
#
loop_
_entity_poly.entity_id
_entity_poly.type
_entity_poly.pdbx_seq_one_letter_code
_entity_poly.pdbx_strand_id
1 'polypeptide(L)'
;MTEDGLFVEEIPELYCNKVIEFSFKPGTRDFSKLKKISKILNIEINDDVELTHSDVQAKLILIGSYLNFRTYTPDVSKNSIYGNLGELCSDIEIPEGSIPALSVDTVKFVDVIWFDEEGYPTHAFEVEHSTDITKGLLRLYQIHKLRIKMFVISKEVSRDKFKREVLKNPFVKIKNEFVFKNYDELDSFFQSVKQFNTMQEMFLKR
;
A
#
# COMPACT_ATOMS: atom_id res chain seq x y z
N MET A 1 -39.65 -32.03 -36.40
CA MET A 1 -41.09 -31.68 -36.45
C MET A 1 -41.84 -32.67 -35.58
N THR A 2 -42.43 -32.19 -34.50
CA THR A 2 -43.47 -32.86 -33.70
C THR A 2 -44.69 -31.95 -33.66
N GLU A 3 -45.87 -32.51 -33.36
CA GLU A 3 -47.20 -31.90 -33.59
C GLU A 3 -47.49 -30.58 -32.84
N ASP A 4 -46.64 -30.16 -31.89
CA ASP A 4 -46.85 -28.92 -31.12
C ASP A 4 -45.98 -27.72 -31.58
N GLY A 5 -45.25 -27.84 -32.69
CA GLY A 5 -44.61 -26.68 -33.33
C GLY A 5 -43.54 -25.94 -32.50
N LEU A 6 -43.00 -26.54 -31.43
CA LEU A 6 -41.78 -26.03 -30.78
C LEU A 6 -40.54 -26.67 -31.40
N PHE A 7 -39.70 -25.84 -32.00
CA PHE A 7 -38.31 -26.20 -32.28
C PHE A 7 -37.45 -25.70 -31.14
N VAL A 8 -36.56 -26.57 -30.63
CA VAL A 8 -35.41 -26.11 -29.85
C VAL A 8 -34.31 -25.82 -30.87
N GLU A 9 -34.08 -24.55 -31.15
CA GLU A 9 -32.88 -24.12 -31.84
C GLU A 9 -31.76 -24.10 -30.79
N GLU A 10 -30.80 -25.00 -30.93
CA GLU A 10 -29.57 -24.93 -30.16
C GLU A 10 -28.84 -23.68 -30.66
N ILE A 11 -28.87 -22.58 -29.90
CA ILE A 11 -28.17 -21.34 -30.27
C ILE A 11 -26.67 -21.64 -30.15
N PRO A 12 -25.92 -21.77 -31.26
CA PRO A 12 -24.51 -22.06 -31.20
C PRO A 12 -23.80 -20.77 -30.81
N GLU A 13 -23.08 -20.82 -29.69
CA GLU A 13 -22.20 -19.76 -29.21
C GLU A 13 -22.94 -18.52 -28.66
N LEU A 14 -23.38 -18.61 -27.40
CA LEU A 14 -23.40 -17.44 -26.52
C LEU A 14 -21.97 -16.91 -26.36
N TYR A 15 -21.53 -16.08 -27.31
CA TYR A 15 -20.55 -15.05 -26.99
C TYR A 15 -21.16 -14.22 -25.87
N CYS A 16 -20.56 -14.29 -24.69
CA CYS A 16 -20.85 -13.37 -23.59
C CYS A 16 -20.46 -11.96 -24.06
N ASN A 17 -21.33 -11.30 -24.81
CA ASN A 17 -21.19 -9.90 -25.14
C ASN A 17 -21.23 -9.12 -23.82
N LYS A 18 -20.21 -8.30 -23.55
CA LYS A 18 -20.14 -7.42 -22.37
C LYS A 18 -21.42 -6.59 -22.30
N VAL A 19 -22.35 -6.97 -21.41
CA VAL A 19 -23.70 -6.38 -21.37
C VAL A 19 -23.66 -5.00 -20.72
N ILE A 20 -22.93 -4.85 -19.60
CA ILE A 20 -22.83 -3.60 -18.83
C ILE A 20 -21.47 -3.52 -18.12
N GLU A 21 -20.90 -2.31 -17.99
CA GLU A 21 -19.75 -1.99 -17.15
C GLU A 21 -20.15 -1.03 -16.03
N PHE A 22 -19.84 -1.38 -14.77
CA PHE A 22 -20.05 -0.52 -13.62
C PHE A 22 -18.70 -0.14 -13.01
N SER A 23 -18.42 1.15 -12.91
CA SER A 23 -17.25 1.68 -12.19
C SER A 23 -17.68 2.20 -10.82
N PHE A 24 -17.07 1.67 -9.77
CA PHE A 24 -17.31 2.14 -8.41
C PHE A 24 -16.25 3.18 -8.04
N LYS A 25 -16.67 4.28 -7.40
CA LYS A 25 -15.73 5.26 -6.85
C LYS A 25 -14.74 4.57 -5.89
N PRO A 26 -13.46 4.95 -5.89
CA PRO A 26 -12.49 4.42 -4.93
C PRO A 26 -12.91 4.81 -3.51
N GLY A 27 -12.82 3.88 -2.54
CA GLY A 27 -12.95 4.29 -1.14
C GLY A 27 -13.36 3.23 -0.13
N THR A 28 -14.16 2.22 -0.49
CA THR A 28 -14.48 1.11 0.43
C THR A 28 -14.97 -0.08 -0.37
N ARG A 29 -14.18 -1.15 -0.44
CA ARG A 29 -14.64 -2.34 -1.17
C ARG A 29 -14.24 -3.62 -0.45
N ASP A 30 -15.03 -4.01 0.55
CA ASP A 30 -15.11 -5.42 0.93
C ASP A 30 -15.93 -6.15 -0.15
N PHE A 31 -15.22 -6.73 -1.12
CA PHE A 31 -15.84 -7.53 -2.18
C PHE A 31 -16.13 -8.95 -1.78
N SER A 32 -15.90 -9.36 -0.53
CA SER A 32 -16.10 -10.75 -0.11
C SER A 32 -17.53 -11.22 -0.37
N LYS A 33 -18.52 -10.32 -0.19
CA LYS A 33 -19.92 -10.57 -0.54
C LYS A 33 -20.14 -10.58 -2.06
N LEU A 34 -19.56 -9.63 -2.79
CA LEU A 34 -19.70 -9.51 -4.24
C LEU A 34 -19.04 -10.68 -5.00
N LYS A 35 -17.88 -11.19 -4.54
CA LYS A 35 -17.21 -12.39 -5.07
C LYS A 35 -18.02 -13.68 -4.84
N LYS A 36 -18.85 -13.74 -3.79
CA LYS A 36 -19.79 -14.85 -3.59
C LYS A 36 -20.97 -14.75 -4.55
N ILE A 37 -21.51 -13.55 -4.73
CA ILE A 37 -22.62 -13.27 -5.65
C ILE A 37 -22.18 -13.45 -7.12
N SER A 38 -20.95 -13.06 -7.46
CA SER A 38 -20.44 -13.13 -8.85
C SER A 38 -20.32 -14.55 -9.37
N LYS A 39 -20.02 -15.53 -8.49
CA LYS A 39 -20.02 -16.96 -8.83
C LYS A 39 -21.41 -17.49 -9.19
N ILE A 40 -22.46 -16.91 -8.63
CA ILE A 40 -23.86 -17.29 -8.90
C ILE A 40 -24.32 -16.65 -10.21
N LEU A 41 -23.91 -15.40 -10.46
CA LEU A 41 -24.37 -14.61 -11.61
C LEU A 41 -23.42 -14.65 -12.82
N ASN A 42 -22.34 -15.42 -12.76
CA ASN A 42 -21.28 -15.50 -13.78
C ASN A 42 -20.74 -14.11 -14.20
N ILE A 43 -20.54 -13.22 -13.22
CA ILE A 43 -20.02 -11.85 -13.43
C ILE A 43 -18.50 -11.85 -13.22
N GLU A 44 -17.75 -11.32 -14.19
CA GLU A 44 -16.33 -11.01 -13.98
C GLU A 44 -16.20 -9.72 -13.18
N ILE A 45 -15.68 -9.83 -11.96
CA ILE A 45 -15.30 -8.66 -11.16
C ILE A 45 -13.84 -8.37 -11.45
N ASN A 46 -13.60 -7.31 -12.20
CA ASN A 46 -12.27 -6.80 -12.44
C ASN A 46 -11.95 -5.76 -11.35
N ASP A 47 -11.26 -6.22 -10.30
CA ASP A 47 -10.88 -5.38 -9.15
C ASP A 47 -9.44 -4.86 -9.25
N ASP A 48 -8.84 -4.97 -10.43
CA ASP A 48 -7.50 -4.46 -10.75
C ASP A 48 -7.49 -2.92 -10.89
N VAL A 49 -8.04 -2.21 -9.90
CA VAL A 49 -7.63 -0.80 -9.73
C VAL A 49 -6.24 -0.86 -9.12
N GLU A 50 -5.24 -0.79 -10.00
CA GLU A 50 -3.84 -0.72 -9.61
C GLU A 50 -3.64 0.45 -8.64
N LEU A 51 -3.25 0.14 -7.40
CA LEU A 51 -2.96 1.16 -6.40
C LEU A 51 -1.87 2.08 -6.92
N THR A 52 -2.10 3.38 -6.86
CA THR A 52 -1.08 4.37 -7.21
C THR A 52 0.01 4.42 -6.15
N HIS A 53 1.13 5.10 -6.44
CA HIS A 53 2.18 5.37 -5.44
C HIS A 53 1.62 6.10 -4.23
N SER A 54 0.81 7.13 -4.46
CA SER A 54 0.12 7.86 -3.39
C SER A 54 -0.81 6.97 -2.57
N ASP A 55 -1.52 6.01 -3.17
CA ASP A 55 -2.44 5.12 -2.42
C ASP A 55 -1.69 4.20 -1.45
N VAL A 56 -0.52 3.73 -1.85
CA VAL A 56 0.35 2.91 -0.99
C VAL A 56 0.96 3.74 0.13
N GLN A 57 1.44 4.96 -0.18
CA GLN A 57 1.91 5.91 0.84
C GLN A 57 0.80 6.23 1.86
N ALA A 58 -0.42 6.52 1.40
CA ALA A 58 -1.57 6.81 2.26
C ALA A 58 -1.89 5.65 3.21
N LYS A 59 -1.84 4.40 2.74
CA LYS A 59 -2.01 3.22 3.61
C LYS A 59 -0.95 3.20 4.72
N LEU A 60 0.32 3.40 4.38
CA LEU A 60 1.41 3.42 5.37
C LEU A 60 1.22 4.56 6.40
N ILE A 61 0.81 5.75 5.95
CA ILE A 61 0.53 6.90 6.82
C ILE A 61 -0.61 6.57 7.79
N LEU A 62 -1.74 6.07 7.27
CA LEU A 62 -2.90 5.72 8.09
C LEU A 62 -2.60 4.58 9.07
N ILE A 63 -1.83 3.56 8.67
CA ILE A 63 -1.38 2.51 9.60
C ILE A 63 -0.57 3.12 10.73
N GLY A 64 0.40 3.98 10.42
CA GLY A 64 1.21 4.65 11.43
C GLY A 64 0.34 5.41 12.43
N SER A 65 -0.61 6.21 11.92
CA SER A 65 -1.57 6.95 12.74
C SER A 65 -2.42 6.03 13.63
N TYR A 66 -2.99 4.96 13.10
CA TYR A 66 -3.77 3.99 13.90
C TYR A 66 -2.96 3.27 14.97
N LEU A 67 -1.64 3.19 14.81
CA LEU A 67 -0.70 2.61 15.76
C LEU A 67 -0.06 3.68 16.67
N ASN A 68 -0.58 4.91 16.66
CA ASN A 68 -0.11 6.07 17.43
C ASN A 68 1.32 6.52 17.11
N PHE A 69 1.82 6.19 15.92
CA PHE A 69 3.03 6.84 15.42
C PHE A 69 2.69 8.21 14.83
N ARG A 70 3.65 9.11 14.96
CA ARG A 70 3.73 10.32 14.17
C ARG A 70 4.18 9.98 12.75
N THR A 71 3.62 10.60 11.72
CA THR A 71 3.82 10.22 10.32
C THR A 71 4.12 11.42 9.44
N TYR A 72 5.03 11.22 8.50
CA TYR A 72 5.49 12.23 7.54
C TYR A 72 5.66 11.64 6.14
N THR A 73 5.44 12.47 5.13
CA THR A 73 5.81 12.21 3.73
C THR A 73 6.25 13.52 3.05
N PRO A 74 7.22 13.50 2.13
CA PRO A 74 7.53 14.66 1.31
C PRO A 74 6.44 14.99 0.27
N ASP A 75 5.58 14.02 -0.05
CA ASP A 75 4.59 14.12 -1.11
C ASP A 75 3.28 14.81 -0.66
N VAL A 76 3.39 15.86 0.18
CA VAL A 76 2.26 16.54 0.84
C VAL A 76 1.16 17.03 -0.12
N SER A 77 1.50 17.34 -1.37
CA SER A 77 0.53 17.81 -2.38
C SER A 77 -0.17 16.69 -3.15
N LYS A 78 0.27 15.43 -3.01
CA LYS A 78 -0.29 14.30 -3.75
C LYS A 78 -1.63 13.88 -3.16
N ASN A 79 -2.51 13.40 -4.03
CA ASN A 79 -3.81 12.87 -3.65
C ASN A 79 -3.82 11.36 -3.84
N SER A 80 -4.47 10.68 -2.89
CA SER A 80 -4.79 9.26 -2.92
C SER A 80 -6.30 9.08 -2.86
N ILE A 81 -6.75 7.83 -2.99
CA ILE A 81 -8.15 7.44 -2.76
C ILE A 81 -8.58 7.63 -1.29
N TYR A 82 -7.64 7.84 -0.37
CA TYR A 82 -7.88 8.05 1.06
C TYR A 82 -7.84 9.53 1.46
N GLY A 83 -7.47 10.43 0.54
CA GLY A 83 -7.31 11.86 0.81
C GLY A 83 -5.97 12.41 0.34
N ASN A 84 -5.75 13.70 0.58
CA ASN A 84 -4.48 14.37 0.36
C ASN A 84 -3.42 13.86 1.36
N LEU A 85 -2.22 13.54 0.91
CA LEU A 85 -1.22 12.91 1.77
C LEU A 85 -0.74 13.82 2.91
N GLY A 86 -0.59 15.13 2.66
CA GLY A 86 -0.20 16.09 3.69
C GLY A 86 -1.26 16.23 4.78
N GLU A 87 -2.54 16.15 4.44
CA GLU A 87 -3.66 16.18 5.38
C GLU A 87 -3.79 14.88 6.20
N LEU A 88 -3.27 13.76 5.70
CA LEU A 88 -3.30 12.47 6.40
C LEU A 88 -2.14 12.32 7.40
N CYS A 89 -1.04 13.05 7.20
CA CYS A 89 0.12 13.04 8.08
C CYS A 89 -0.14 13.80 9.38
N SER A 90 0.49 13.36 10.48
CA SER A 90 0.51 14.15 11.72
C SER A 90 1.48 15.32 11.64
N ASP A 91 2.56 15.16 10.87
CA ASP A 91 3.65 16.13 10.77
C ASP A 91 3.84 16.56 9.32
N ILE A 92 3.79 17.89 9.09
CA ILE A 92 4.03 18.51 7.78
C ILE A 92 5.53 18.62 7.49
N GLU A 93 6.33 18.73 8.54
CA GLU A 93 7.79 18.82 8.49
C GLU A 93 8.41 17.77 9.41
N ILE A 94 9.67 17.40 9.14
CA ILE A 94 10.40 16.49 10.02
C ILE A 94 10.58 17.17 11.39
N PRO A 95 10.30 16.49 12.51
CA PRO A 95 10.48 17.05 13.85
C PRO A 95 11.91 17.57 14.06
N GLU A 96 12.03 18.81 14.55
CA GLU A 96 13.34 19.42 14.78
C GLU A 96 14.11 18.71 15.90
N GLY A 97 15.44 18.64 15.76
CA GLY A 97 16.34 18.13 16.80
C GLY A 97 16.36 16.60 16.98
N SER A 98 15.46 15.86 16.34
CA SER A 98 15.39 14.40 16.46
C SER A 98 16.30 13.64 15.49
N ILE A 99 16.84 14.33 14.49
CA ILE A 99 17.73 13.76 13.46
C ILE A 99 19.01 14.60 13.35
N PRO A 100 20.20 13.97 13.27
CA PRO A 100 21.43 14.68 12.97
C PRO A 100 21.32 15.48 11.66
N ALA A 101 21.78 16.73 11.64
CA ALA A 101 21.62 17.63 10.49
C ALA A 101 22.09 17.01 9.15
N LEU A 102 23.17 16.23 9.16
CA LEU A 102 23.70 15.54 7.97
C LEU A 102 22.73 14.50 7.38
N SER A 103 21.84 13.94 8.20
CA SER A 103 20.86 12.93 7.77
C SER A 103 19.53 13.55 7.36
N VAL A 104 19.19 14.76 7.82
CA VAL A 104 17.91 15.43 7.51
C VAL A 104 17.70 15.58 6.00
N ASP A 105 18.75 15.99 5.27
CA ASP A 105 18.68 16.20 3.82
C ASP A 105 18.43 14.93 3.01
N THR A 106 18.68 13.74 3.58
CA THR A 106 18.31 12.47 2.97
C THR A 106 16.95 12.00 3.45
N VAL A 107 16.71 12.06 4.77
CA VAL A 107 15.49 11.56 5.41
C VAL A 107 14.26 12.23 4.79
N LYS A 108 14.34 13.52 4.44
CA LYS A 108 13.24 14.25 3.79
C LYS A 108 12.81 13.72 2.43
N PHE A 109 13.55 12.79 1.81
CA PHE A 109 13.21 12.19 0.52
C PHE A 109 12.78 10.72 0.62
N VAL A 110 12.63 10.20 1.83
CA VAL A 110 12.02 8.88 2.05
C VAL A 110 10.51 9.02 1.90
N ASP A 111 9.89 8.10 1.16
CA ASP A 111 8.46 8.19 0.79
C ASP A 111 7.53 8.31 2.00
N VAL A 112 7.74 7.52 3.06
CA VAL A 112 7.01 7.65 4.34
C VAL A 112 7.94 7.36 5.51
N ILE A 113 7.85 8.16 6.58
CA ILE A 113 8.57 7.96 7.84
C ILE A 113 7.58 7.95 8.99
N TRP A 114 7.82 7.04 9.94
CA TRP A 114 7.16 7.05 11.24
C TRP A 114 8.12 7.50 12.33
N PHE A 115 7.60 8.27 13.27
CA PHE A 115 8.28 8.74 14.47
C PHE A 115 7.54 8.28 15.71
N ASP A 116 8.27 8.14 16.82
CA ASP A 116 7.66 8.03 18.14
C ASP A 116 7.04 9.36 18.60
N GLU A 117 6.45 9.38 19.80
CA GLU A 117 5.77 10.55 20.35
C GLU A 117 6.73 11.74 20.50
N GLU A 118 7.97 11.48 20.90
CA GLU A 118 9.04 12.46 21.05
C GLU A 118 9.60 12.98 19.71
N GLY A 119 9.26 12.32 18.59
CA GLY A 119 9.63 12.74 17.24
C GLY A 119 10.92 12.11 16.71
N TYR A 120 11.44 11.05 17.34
CA TYR A 120 12.57 10.28 16.82
C TYR A 120 12.10 9.29 15.73
N PRO A 121 12.81 9.19 14.61
CA PRO A 121 12.41 8.29 13.53
C PRO A 121 12.54 6.84 14.02
N THR A 122 11.56 6.02 13.66
CA THR A 122 11.51 4.60 14.07
C THR A 122 11.39 3.65 12.88
N HIS A 123 10.70 4.08 11.81
CA HIS A 123 10.48 3.30 10.60
C HIS A 123 10.62 4.21 9.37
N ALA A 124 11.25 3.69 8.31
CA ALA A 124 11.36 4.33 7.01
C ALA A 124 10.86 3.38 5.92
N PHE A 125 10.03 3.88 5.02
CA PHE A 125 9.40 3.11 3.96
C PHE A 125 9.69 3.74 2.61
N GLU A 126 10.20 2.95 1.67
CA GLU A 126 10.31 3.29 0.24
C GLU A 126 9.27 2.49 -0.54
N VAL A 127 8.44 3.18 -1.30
CA VAL A 127 7.40 2.58 -2.14
C VAL A 127 7.91 2.50 -3.57
N GLU A 128 8.21 1.29 -4.02
CA GLU A 128 8.78 1.03 -5.34
C GLU A 128 7.70 0.48 -6.28
N HIS A 129 7.08 1.38 -7.06
CA HIS A 129 6.15 0.99 -8.14
C HIS A 129 6.85 0.72 -9.47
N SER A 130 8.07 1.24 -9.65
CA SER A 130 8.78 1.23 -10.92
C SER A 130 9.93 0.22 -10.94
N THR A 131 10.71 0.25 -12.01
CA THR A 131 11.83 -0.67 -12.25
C THR A 131 13.12 -0.27 -11.53
N ASP A 132 13.15 0.58 -10.49
CA ASP A 132 14.44 0.97 -9.88
C ASP A 132 14.51 0.97 -8.35
N ILE A 133 14.29 -0.21 -7.75
CA ILE A 133 14.52 -0.53 -6.33
C ILE A 133 15.87 -0.02 -5.79
N THR A 134 16.89 0.12 -6.65
CA THR A 134 18.22 0.59 -6.27
C THR A 134 18.18 1.98 -5.64
N LYS A 135 17.30 2.87 -6.13
CA LYS A 135 17.21 4.25 -5.64
C LYS A 135 16.60 4.31 -4.25
N GLY A 136 15.52 3.59 -3.99
CA GLY A 136 14.97 3.45 -2.64
C GLY A 136 15.98 2.82 -1.68
N LEU A 137 16.66 1.74 -2.10
CA LEU A 137 17.73 1.14 -1.30
C LEU A 137 18.86 2.12 -0.97
N LEU A 138 19.24 3.01 -1.89
CA LEU A 138 20.27 4.02 -1.65
C LEU A 138 19.83 5.06 -0.63
N ARG A 139 18.58 5.53 -0.70
CA ARG A 139 18.01 6.46 0.29
C ARG A 139 17.98 5.84 1.68
N LEU A 140 17.51 4.60 1.79
CA LEU A 140 17.52 3.86 3.05
C LEU A 140 18.96 3.60 3.55
N TYR A 141 19.88 3.22 2.66
CA TYR A 141 21.29 3.03 3.01
C TYR A 141 21.92 4.31 3.57
N GLN A 142 21.58 5.49 3.06
CA GLN A 142 22.13 6.75 3.56
C GLN A 142 21.70 7.06 5.00
N ILE A 143 20.56 6.53 5.45
CA ILE A 143 20.01 6.77 6.80
C ILE A 143 20.19 5.59 7.77
N HIS A 144 20.79 4.48 7.35
CA HIS A 144 20.92 3.27 8.17
C HIS A 144 21.58 3.50 9.55
N LYS A 145 22.44 4.53 9.68
CA LYS A 145 23.09 4.87 10.96
C LYS A 145 22.11 5.36 12.04
N LEU A 146 20.89 5.74 11.66
CA LEU A 146 19.82 6.03 12.60
C LEU A 146 19.30 4.77 13.32
N ARG A 147 19.66 3.56 12.86
CA ARG A 147 19.25 2.26 13.44
C ARG A 147 17.72 2.09 13.52
N ILE A 148 17.03 2.59 12.51
CA ILE A 148 15.58 2.47 12.35
C ILE A 148 15.23 1.26 11.48
N LYS A 149 13.96 0.83 11.51
CA LYS A 149 13.50 -0.26 10.65
C LYS A 149 13.29 0.26 9.23
N MET A 150 13.92 -0.39 8.24
CA MET A 150 13.91 0.08 6.85
C MET A 150 13.14 -0.90 5.96
N PHE A 151 12.11 -0.42 5.28
CA PHE A 151 11.21 -1.22 4.47
C PHE A 151 11.22 -0.79 3.00
N VAL A 152 11.20 -1.78 2.12
CA VAL A 152 10.88 -1.61 0.70
C VAL A 152 9.52 -2.25 0.45
N ILE A 153 8.57 -1.43 0.01
CA ILE A 153 7.19 -1.81 -0.26
C ILE A 153 7.01 -1.85 -1.77
N SER A 154 6.68 -3.01 -2.35
CA SER A 154 6.55 -3.16 -3.80
C SER A 154 5.59 -4.29 -4.19
N LYS A 155 5.39 -4.53 -5.49
CA LYS A 155 4.68 -5.71 -5.97
C LYS A 155 5.49 -6.98 -5.73
N GLU A 156 4.82 -8.13 -5.55
CA GLU A 156 5.50 -9.41 -5.32
C GLU A 156 6.49 -9.78 -6.43
N VAL A 157 6.18 -9.46 -7.69
CA VAL A 157 7.07 -9.67 -8.84
C VAL A 157 8.44 -8.99 -8.70
N SER A 158 8.55 -7.95 -7.87
CA SER A 158 9.78 -7.23 -7.57
C SER A 158 10.66 -7.91 -6.51
N ARG A 159 10.17 -8.95 -5.81
CA ARG A 159 10.87 -9.55 -4.66
C ARG A 159 12.23 -10.13 -5.05
N ASP A 160 12.31 -10.85 -6.17
CA ASP A 160 13.59 -11.43 -6.61
C ASP A 160 14.56 -10.36 -7.10
N LYS A 161 14.04 -9.25 -7.65
CA LYS A 161 14.87 -8.09 -7.96
C LYS A 161 15.44 -7.48 -6.69
N PHE A 162 14.61 -7.22 -5.67
CA PHE A 162 15.06 -6.75 -4.36
C PHE A 162 16.17 -7.64 -3.79
N LYS A 163 15.97 -8.97 -3.77
CA LYS A 163 16.97 -9.94 -3.29
C LYS A 163 18.30 -9.83 -4.02
N ARG A 164 18.30 -9.58 -5.33
CA ARG A 164 19.53 -9.37 -6.11
C ARG A 164 20.19 -8.02 -5.80
N GLU A 165 19.40 -6.96 -5.70
CA GLU A 165 19.93 -5.61 -5.45
C GLU A 165 20.58 -5.49 -4.07
N VAL A 166 19.96 -6.03 -3.01
CA VAL A 166 20.54 -5.96 -1.64
C VAL A 166 21.88 -6.71 -1.49
N LEU A 167 22.24 -7.58 -2.43
CA LEU A 167 23.54 -8.28 -2.46
C LEU A 167 24.65 -7.46 -3.14
N LYS A 168 24.33 -6.32 -3.76
CA LYS A 168 25.31 -5.43 -4.37
C LYS A 168 25.93 -4.47 -3.35
N ASN A 169 27.10 -3.94 -3.67
CA ASN A 169 27.65 -2.82 -2.92
C ASN A 169 26.81 -1.55 -3.19
N PRO A 170 26.58 -0.68 -2.18
CA PRO A 170 27.04 -0.82 -0.79
C PRO A 170 26.09 -1.63 0.13
N PHE A 171 24.91 -2.00 -0.36
CA PHE A 171 23.80 -2.60 0.40
C PHE A 171 24.16 -3.90 1.13
N VAL A 172 25.03 -4.72 0.54
CA VAL A 172 25.43 -6.03 1.07
C VAL A 172 25.91 -5.98 2.52
N LYS A 173 26.51 -4.85 2.93
CA LYS A 173 27.04 -4.63 4.28
C LYS A 173 25.95 -4.60 5.36
N ILE A 174 24.73 -4.21 4.98
CA ILE A 174 23.58 -4.07 5.88
C ILE A 174 22.34 -4.78 5.32
N LYS A 175 22.54 -5.79 4.46
CA LYS A 175 21.45 -6.44 3.71
C LYS A 175 20.30 -6.97 4.58
N ASN A 176 20.61 -7.36 5.83
CA ASN A 176 19.64 -7.90 6.78
C ASN A 176 18.81 -6.80 7.48
N GLU A 177 19.18 -5.53 7.32
CA GLU A 177 18.46 -4.38 7.87
C GLU A 177 17.32 -3.92 6.93
N PHE A 178 17.39 -4.27 5.64
CA PHE A 178 16.31 -4.00 4.69
C PHE A 178 15.25 -5.10 4.74
N VAL A 179 13.99 -4.71 4.86
CA VAL A 179 12.85 -5.62 4.90
C VAL A 179 11.96 -5.39 3.68
N PHE A 180 11.70 -6.42 2.90
CA PHE A 180 10.74 -6.35 1.79
C PHE A 180 9.34 -6.76 2.25
N LYS A 181 8.32 -5.98 1.86
CA LYS A 181 6.91 -6.33 2.01
C LYS A 181 6.17 -6.07 0.71
N ASN A 182 5.32 -7.02 0.33
CA ASN A 182 4.50 -6.83 -0.86
C ASN A 182 3.20 -6.06 -0.57
N TYR A 183 2.48 -5.65 -1.63
CA TYR A 183 1.21 -4.93 -1.49
C TYR A 183 0.11 -5.77 -0.82
N ASP A 184 0.07 -7.09 -1.04
CA ASP A 184 -0.94 -7.96 -0.39
C ASP A 184 -0.71 -8.04 1.14
N GLU A 185 0.54 -8.12 1.56
CA GLU A 185 0.96 -8.08 2.96
C GLU A 185 0.58 -6.72 3.60
N LEU A 186 0.83 -5.61 2.89
CA LEU A 186 0.43 -4.28 3.35
C LEU A 186 -1.08 -4.14 3.47
N ASP A 187 -1.84 -4.62 2.48
CA ASP A 187 -3.29 -4.52 2.46
C ASP A 187 -3.92 -5.32 3.58
N SER A 188 -3.44 -6.54 3.81
CA SER A 188 -3.85 -7.38 4.92
C SER A 188 -3.59 -6.70 6.27
N PHE A 189 -2.42 -6.06 6.41
CA PHE A 189 -2.08 -5.34 7.63
C PHE A 189 -2.97 -4.10 7.84
N PHE A 190 -3.18 -3.31 6.78
CA PHE A 190 -4.06 -2.14 6.83
C PHE A 190 -5.48 -2.49 7.28
N GLN A 191 -6.08 -3.54 6.71
CA GLN A 191 -7.42 -3.97 7.11
C GLN A 191 -7.46 -4.43 8.58
N SER A 192 -6.43 -5.17 9.01
CA SER A 192 -6.33 -5.67 10.38
C SER A 192 -6.25 -4.53 11.40
N VAL A 193 -5.38 -3.54 11.15
CA VAL A 193 -5.20 -2.38 12.03
C VAL A 193 -6.46 -1.51 12.06
N LYS A 194 -7.08 -1.26 10.90
CA LYS A 194 -8.34 -0.50 10.82
C LYS A 194 -9.47 -1.18 11.61
N GLN A 195 -9.60 -2.50 11.49
CA GLN A 195 -10.59 -3.27 12.25
C GLN A 195 -10.31 -3.21 13.75
N PHE A 196 -9.05 -3.43 14.15
CA PHE A 196 -8.64 -3.32 15.54
C PHE A 196 -8.96 -1.95 16.14
N ASN A 197 -8.60 -0.86 15.45
CA ASN A 197 -8.88 0.50 15.89
C ASN A 197 -10.39 0.74 16.07
N THR A 198 -11.21 0.35 15.08
CA THR A 198 -12.68 0.45 15.18
C THR A 198 -13.22 -0.29 16.40
N MET A 199 -12.75 -1.53 16.63
CA MET A 199 -13.18 -2.34 17.78
C MET A 199 -12.73 -1.72 19.11
N GLN A 200 -11.50 -1.21 19.17
CA GLN A 200 -10.94 -0.55 20.34
C GLN A 200 -11.75 0.69 20.71
N GLU A 201 -12.07 1.55 19.73
CA GLU A 201 -12.92 2.72 19.96
C GLU A 201 -14.30 2.32 20.49
N MET A 202 -14.96 1.34 19.85
CA MET A 202 -16.29 0.89 20.29
C MET A 202 -16.29 0.33 21.71
N PHE A 203 -15.22 -0.38 22.08
CA PHE A 203 -15.10 -1.01 23.40
C PHE A 203 -14.71 -0.02 24.50
N LEU A 204 -13.88 0.99 24.17
CA LEU A 204 -13.35 1.96 25.15
C LEU A 204 -14.15 3.27 25.21
N LYS A 205 -15.03 3.55 24.25
CA LYS A 205 -15.98 4.67 24.34
C LYS A 205 -16.89 4.46 25.55
N ARG A 206 -16.81 5.38 26.52
CA ARG A 206 -17.72 5.50 27.66
C ARG A 206 -19.06 6.10 27.23
#